data_AF-A0A357B5G1-F1
#
_entry.id   AF-A0A357B5G1-F1
#
_cell.length_a   1.000
_cell.length_b   1.000
_cell.length_c   1.000
_cell.angle_alpha   90.00
_cell.angle_beta   90.00
_cell.angle_gamma   90.00
#
_symmetry.space_group_name_H-M   'P 1'
#
loop_
_entity.id
_entity.type
_entity.pdbx_description
1 polymer ?
#
loop_
_entity_poly.entity_id
_entity_poly.type
_entity_poly.pdbx_seq_one_letter_code
_entity_poly.pdbx_strand_id
1 'polypeptide(L)'
;MEYLVIFSIFVGKEGKMGRRKKILAGTVCILLVGAGLLSSVIIGSGESESGGSVYIIPIHGVIDWGVAGFVSRVLREAAQANARAVIVEIDTPGGRLDAVIDISAAMFASPVPVISFVTHEATSAGVLITISAPEVVMAPGSTIGAAEPRPLDEKVLSYWKSRLRAAAETTNRDPILVEAMADARIEIEGVVEHGRILSLTAEEALALGLTDDILATREAVLRVYNLKQYPLVVIYPAFFEHIAGWVTHPIISSLLFSVGSLAITMAVMTGCWAITAPIGMVALLLFFGGHLFAGLVGWEILLLFVASIALLIAELFVPGGILGLLGAGGIIASIIMAAPSPQEGAIYLGAGFVVSVIGAVVAAKAMGRSRIFSRLVLQHEESVDSGYTAVPERSDLVGMIGRVITPLRPVGIAEFSDSRVDVVTDGEFIDKDTVVEVRKVEGARVVVRRVRRNG
;
A
#
# COMPACT_ATOMS: atom_id res chain seq x y z
N MET A 1 34.83 -10.74 -38.33
CA MET A 1 34.50 -11.12 -39.72
C MET A 1 33.47 -12.26 -39.83
N GLU A 2 33.13 -12.96 -38.74
CA GLU A 2 32.17 -14.08 -38.78
C GLU A 2 30.68 -13.67 -38.83
N TYR A 3 30.31 -12.47 -38.38
CA TYR A 3 28.91 -12.02 -38.34
C TYR A 3 28.31 -11.68 -39.72
N LEU A 4 29.14 -11.38 -40.72
CA LEU A 4 28.68 -11.06 -42.09
C LEU A 4 28.30 -12.31 -42.91
N VAL A 5 28.80 -13.49 -42.51
CA VAL A 5 28.53 -14.75 -43.24
C VAL A 5 27.11 -15.27 -42.95
N ILE A 6 26.61 -15.07 -41.73
CA ILE A 6 25.27 -15.54 -41.33
C ILE A 6 24.16 -14.76 -42.05
N PHE A 7 24.36 -13.48 -42.33
CA PHE A 7 23.37 -12.66 -43.05
C PHE A 7 23.20 -13.10 -44.52
N SER A 8 24.26 -13.65 -45.13
CA SER A 8 24.22 -14.15 -46.51
C SER A 8 23.46 -15.46 -46.68
N ILE A 9 23.23 -16.22 -45.60
CA ILE A 9 22.51 -17.52 -45.66
C ILE A 9 20.99 -17.31 -45.79
N PHE A 10 20.46 -16.15 -45.36
CA PHE A 10 19.02 -15.87 -45.35
C PHE A 10 18.51 -15.11 -46.58
N VAL A 11 19.41 -14.56 -47.41
CA VAL A 11 19.05 -13.82 -48.63
C VAL A 11 19.18 -14.75 -49.84
N GLY A 12 18.05 -15.26 -50.32
CA GLY A 12 18.01 -15.98 -51.60
C GLY A 12 18.37 -15.07 -52.78
N LYS A 13 18.85 -15.67 -53.88
CA LYS A 13 19.41 -15.03 -55.10
C LYS A 13 18.56 -13.95 -55.79
N GLU A 14 17.32 -13.68 -55.35
CA GLU A 14 16.45 -12.63 -55.90
C GLU A 14 16.16 -11.46 -54.94
N GLY A 15 16.90 -11.34 -53.83
CA GLY A 15 16.91 -10.11 -53.02
C GLY A 15 15.60 -9.75 -52.30
N LYS A 16 14.54 -10.57 -52.35
CA LYS A 16 13.28 -10.34 -51.62
C LYS A 16 13.02 -11.42 -50.57
N MET A 17 13.25 -11.05 -49.31
CA MET A 17 12.95 -11.88 -48.15
C MET A 17 11.44 -11.85 -47.82
N GLY A 18 10.79 -13.02 -47.82
CA GLY A 18 9.36 -13.13 -47.50
C GLY A 18 9.04 -12.75 -46.05
N ARG A 19 7.82 -12.23 -45.79
CA ARG A 19 7.38 -11.68 -44.49
C ARG A 19 7.62 -12.61 -43.29
N ARG A 20 7.43 -13.93 -43.46
CA ARG A 20 7.71 -14.94 -42.41
C ARG A 20 9.21 -15.10 -42.11
N LYS A 21 10.07 -15.01 -43.11
CA LYS A 21 11.55 -15.05 -42.94
C LYS A 21 12.08 -13.75 -42.32
N LYS A 22 11.45 -12.60 -42.61
CA LYS A 22 11.76 -11.32 -41.95
C LYS A 22 11.41 -11.35 -40.46
N ILE A 23 10.28 -11.95 -40.10
CA ILE A 23 9.88 -12.10 -38.69
C ILE A 23 10.84 -13.05 -37.97
N LEU A 24 11.16 -14.21 -38.56
CA LEU A 24 12.09 -15.17 -37.96
C LEU A 24 13.52 -14.60 -37.81
N ALA A 25 14.03 -13.89 -38.81
CA ALA A 25 15.32 -13.21 -38.73
C ALA A 25 15.32 -12.10 -37.67
N GLY A 26 14.20 -11.36 -37.54
CA GLY A 26 14.01 -10.38 -36.48
C GLY A 26 14.01 -11.00 -35.08
N THR A 27 13.31 -12.12 -34.88
CA THR A 27 13.28 -12.83 -33.60
C THR A 27 14.66 -13.40 -33.23
N VAL A 28 15.41 -13.94 -34.20
CA VAL A 28 16.77 -14.46 -33.97
C VAL A 28 17.75 -13.32 -33.69
N CYS A 29 17.65 -12.18 -34.37
CA CYS A 29 18.45 -11.00 -34.04
C CYS A 29 18.13 -10.44 -32.65
N ILE A 30 16.85 -10.41 -32.24
CA ILE A 30 16.47 -9.96 -30.89
C ILE A 30 16.98 -10.93 -29.82
N LEU A 31 16.93 -12.24 -30.06
CA LEU A 31 17.49 -13.25 -29.14
C LEU A 31 19.02 -13.19 -29.07
N LEU A 32 19.72 -12.91 -30.17
CA LEU A 32 21.18 -12.77 -30.19
C LEU A 32 21.65 -11.44 -29.58
N VAL A 33 20.89 -10.35 -29.74
CA VAL A 33 21.14 -9.07 -29.05
C VAL A 33 20.84 -9.19 -27.55
N GLY A 34 19.78 -9.92 -27.19
CA GLY A 34 19.47 -10.27 -25.79
C GLY A 34 20.55 -11.14 -25.15
N ALA A 35 21.08 -12.14 -25.87
CA ALA A 35 22.18 -12.98 -25.40
C ALA A 35 23.53 -12.23 -25.33
N GLY A 36 23.77 -11.29 -26.26
CA GLY A 36 24.94 -10.40 -26.23
C GLY A 36 24.90 -9.39 -25.08
N LEU A 37 23.72 -8.86 -24.75
CA LEU A 37 23.52 -7.98 -23.60
C LEU A 37 23.64 -8.72 -22.26
N LEU A 38 23.26 -10.01 -22.22
CA LEU A 38 23.46 -10.89 -21.06
C LEU A 38 24.93 -11.28 -20.85
N SER A 39 25.75 -11.31 -21.90
CA SER A 39 27.19 -11.65 -21.79
C SER A 39 28.08 -10.43 -21.49
N SER A 40 27.61 -9.20 -21.69
CA SER A 40 28.30 -7.98 -21.27
C SER A 40 28.19 -7.64 -19.77
N VAL A 41 27.43 -8.43 -18.99
CA VAL A 41 27.35 -8.29 -17.51
C VAL A 41 28.44 -9.11 -16.79
N ILE A 42 29.25 -9.88 -17.53
CA ILE A 42 30.39 -10.61 -16.96
C ILE A 42 31.68 -9.89 -17.37
N ILE A 43 31.84 -8.65 -16.92
CA ILE A 43 33.13 -7.95 -16.95
C ILE A 43 33.60 -7.82 -15.51
N GLY A 44 34.60 -8.63 -15.18
CA GLY A 44 35.62 -8.30 -14.20
C GLY A 44 35.20 -8.27 -12.74
N SER A 45 34.93 -9.45 -12.16
CA SER A 45 35.41 -9.68 -10.79
C SER A 45 36.93 -9.80 -10.85
N GLY A 46 37.61 -8.66 -11.02
CA GLY A 46 38.95 -8.56 -10.46
C GLY A 46 38.80 -8.86 -8.99
N GLU A 47 39.57 -9.81 -8.48
CA GLU A 47 39.79 -9.96 -7.05
C GLU A 47 40.30 -8.60 -6.55
N SER A 48 39.39 -7.73 -6.09
CA SER A 48 39.77 -6.65 -5.20
C SER A 48 40.40 -7.34 -4.00
N GLU A 49 41.66 -6.97 -3.75
CA GLU A 49 42.42 -7.42 -2.61
C GLU A 49 41.54 -7.52 -1.36
N SER A 50 41.75 -8.61 -0.63
CA SER A 50 41.07 -9.07 0.57
C SER A 50 41.17 -8.13 1.79
N GLY A 51 41.10 -6.82 1.60
CA GLY A 51 41.01 -5.82 2.65
C GLY A 51 39.63 -5.18 2.62
N GLY A 52 38.67 -5.73 3.37
CA GLY A 52 37.32 -5.18 3.47
C GLY A 52 37.30 -3.67 3.73
N SER A 53 36.29 -2.98 3.22
CA SER A 53 36.13 -1.52 3.37
C SER A 53 35.70 -1.12 4.79
N VAL A 54 35.81 0.17 5.10
CA VAL A 54 35.25 0.76 6.33
C VAL A 54 34.04 1.59 5.94
N TYR A 55 32.89 1.24 6.50
CA TYR A 55 31.64 1.96 6.25
C TYR A 55 31.48 3.10 7.25
N ILE A 56 31.04 4.26 6.78
CA ILE A 56 30.73 5.42 7.63
C ILE A 56 29.24 5.71 7.53
N ILE A 57 28.57 5.74 8.69
CA ILE A 57 27.14 6.04 8.84
C ILE A 57 27.01 7.37 9.61
N PRO A 58 26.74 8.49 8.93
CA PRO A 58 26.48 9.76 9.58
C PRO A 58 25.02 9.83 10.06
N ILE A 59 24.84 10.04 11.37
CA ILE A 59 23.56 10.29 12.03
C ILE A 59 23.57 11.75 12.49
N HIS A 60 22.90 12.61 11.73
CA HIS A 60 22.75 14.04 12.04
C HIS A 60 21.29 14.40 12.31
N GLY A 61 21.05 15.17 13.37
CA GLY A 61 19.74 15.71 13.69
C GLY A 61 18.80 14.67 14.31
N VAL A 62 17.49 14.88 14.12
CA VAL A 62 16.45 14.09 14.80
C VAL A 62 16.36 12.68 14.24
N ILE A 63 16.28 11.69 15.13
CA ILE A 63 16.17 10.27 14.75
C ILE A 63 14.70 9.88 14.55
N ASP A 64 14.37 9.45 13.33
CA ASP A 64 13.09 8.88 12.94
C ASP A 64 13.24 7.44 12.40
N TRP A 65 12.13 6.81 11.99
CA TRP A 65 12.18 5.45 11.42
C TRP A 65 12.94 5.36 10.10
N GLY A 66 13.02 6.46 9.35
CA GLY A 66 13.82 6.53 8.13
C GLY A 66 15.31 6.38 8.44
N VAL A 67 15.79 7.10 9.46
CA VAL A 67 17.16 6.95 9.98
C VAL A 67 17.39 5.53 10.50
N ALA A 68 16.44 4.93 11.22
CA ALA A 68 16.57 3.55 11.68
C ALA A 68 16.66 2.52 10.54
N GLY A 69 15.82 2.68 9.51
CA GLY A 69 15.87 1.87 8.29
C GLY A 69 17.17 2.03 7.52
N PHE A 70 17.65 3.28 7.40
CA PHE A 70 18.94 3.64 6.80
C PHE A 70 20.10 2.93 7.52
N VAL A 71 20.24 3.11 8.83
CA VAL A 71 21.33 2.50 9.62
C VAL A 71 21.29 0.97 9.50
N SER A 72 20.10 0.37 9.66
CA SER A 72 19.91 -1.08 9.53
C SER A 72 20.29 -1.61 8.15
N ARG A 73 19.94 -0.88 7.09
CA ARG A 73 20.30 -1.23 5.71
C ARG A 73 21.82 -1.16 5.51
N VAL A 74 22.47 -0.08 5.94
CA VAL A 74 23.92 0.07 5.78
C VAL A 74 24.70 -0.96 6.60
N LEU A 75 24.26 -1.31 7.81
CA LEU A 75 24.87 -2.39 8.59
C LEU A 75 24.78 -3.75 7.86
N ARG A 76 23.63 -4.05 7.22
CA ARG A 76 23.50 -5.26 6.39
C ARG A 76 24.38 -5.22 5.14
N GLU A 77 24.46 -4.08 4.46
CA GLU A 77 25.34 -3.90 3.29
C GLU A 77 26.81 -4.08 3.67
N ALA A 78 27.23 -3.51 4.81
CA ALA A 78 28.58 -3.68 5.34
C ALA A 78 28.87 -5.15 5.66
N ALA A 79 27.92 -5.86 6.26
CA ALA A 79 28.05 -7.30 6.53
C ALA A 79 28.16 -8.13 5.23
N GLN A 80 27.32 -7.86 4.23
CA GLN A 80 27.37 -8.55 2.93
C GLN A 80 28.67 -8.26 2.17
N ALA A 81 29.21 -7.06 2.32
CA ALA A 81 30.49 -6.65 1.72
C ALA A 81 31.72 -7.15 2.50
N ASN A 82 31.54 -7.88 3.61
CA ASN A 82 32.62 -8.28 4.53
C ASN A 82 33.48 -7.08 4.96
N ALA A 83 32.82 -5.97 5.32
CA ALA A 83 33.46 -4.76 5.78
C ALA A 83 34.35 -5.03 7.01
N ARG A 84 35.42 -4.25 7.13
CA ARG A 84 36.36 -4.35 8.26
C ARG A 84 35.78 -3.79 9.55
N ALA A 85 35.04 -2.69 9.43
CA ALA A 85 34.37 -2.00 10.52
C ALA A 85 33.28 -1.07 9.97
N VAL A 86 32.38 -0.66 10.86
CA VAL A 86 31.42 0.42 10.64
C VAL A 86 31.67 1.51 11.68
N ILE A 87 31.83 2.75 11.25
CA ILE A 87 31.88 3.92 12.14
C ILE A 87 30.54 4.64 12.04
N VAL A 88 29.84 4.73 13.16
CA VAL A 88 28.59 5.48 13.29
C VAL A 88 28.94 6.85 13.85
N GLU A 89 28.86 7.89 13.01
CA GLU A 89 29.12 9.26 13.43
C GLU A 89 27.84 9.87 13.97
N ILE A 90 27.87 10.33 15.21
CA ILE A 90 26.67 10.71 15.96
C ILE A 90 26.72 12.21 16.25
N ASP A 91 25.64 12.88 15.87
CA ASP A 91 25.36 14.28 16.12
C ASP A 91 23.84 14.46 16.19
N THR A 92 23.27 14.21 17.36
CA THR A 92 21.81 14.11 17.50
C THR A 92 21.32 14.67 18.84
N PRO A 93 20.24 15.48 18.80
CA PRO A 93 19.49 15.85 20.01
C PRO A 93 18.57 14.73 20.50
N GLY A 94 18.55 13.58 19.81
CA GLY A 94 17.67 12.44 20.06
C GLY A 94 16.55 12.29 19.03
N GLY A 95 15.49 11.59 19.41
CA GLY A 95 14.39 11.29 18.50
C GLY A 95 13.43 10.26 19.07
N ARG A 96 12.84 9.45 18.19
CA ARG A 96 11.86 8.46 18.62
C ARG A 96 12.52 7.28 19.34
N LEU A 97 11.98 6.94 20.52
CA LEU A 97 12.47 5.83 21.36
C LEU A 97 12.45 4.48 20.62
N ASP A 98 11.40 4.21 19.83
CA ASP A 98 11.26 2.98 19.04
C ASP A 98 12.35 2.87 17.96
N ALA A 99 12.52 3.92 17.14
CA ALA A 99 13.56 3.97 16.11
C ALA A 99 14.98 3.80 16.69
N VAL A 100 15.25 4.43 17.83
CA VAL A 100 16.55 4.33 18.52
C VAL A 100 16.79 2.93 19.05
N ILE A 101 15.76 2.30 19.61
CA ILE A 101 15.81 0.89 20.04
C ILE A 101 16.12 -0.02 18.86
N ASP A 102 15.52 0.21 17.69
CA ASP A 102 15.77 -0.58 16.48
C ASP A 102 17.21 -0.41 15.98
N ILE A 103 17.75 0.82 16.02
CA ILE A 103 19.16 1.09 15.70
C ILE A 103 20.08 0.34 16.65
N SER A 104 19.83 0.45 17.96
CA SER A 104 20.60 -0.25 19.00
C SER A 104 20.60 -1.76 18.77
N ALA A 105 19.43 -2.34 18.49
CA ALA A 105 19.30 -3.77 18.18
C ALA A 105 20.06 -4.16 16.91
N ALA A 106 20.00 -3.34 15.86
CA ALA A 106 20.74 -3.58 14.62
C ALA A 106 22.27 -3.50 14.83
N MET A 107 22.74 -2.57 15.65
CA MET A 107 24.16 -2.45 16.02
C MET A 107 24.63 -3.68 16.80
N PHE A 108 23.89 -4.13 17.81
CA PHE A 108 24.22 -5.34 18.57
C PHE A 108 24.18 -6.62 17.73
N ALA A 109 23.28 -6.69 16.73
CA ALA A 109 23.18 -7.83 15.82
C ALA A 109 24.22 -7.82 14.70
N SER A 110 24.99 -6.73 14.55
CA SER A 110 25.96 -6.59 13.47
C SER A 110 27.11 -7.60 13.62
N PRO A 111 27.41 -8.43 12.60
CA PRO A 111 28.60 -9.28 12.60
C PRO A 111 29.89 -8.49 12.28
N VAL A 112 29.76 -7.24 11.84
CA VAL A 112 30.88 -6.32 11.57
C VAL A 112 31.11 -5.45 12.81
N PRO A 113 32.36 -5.25 13.25
CA PRO A 113 32.69 -4.36 14.37
C PRO A 113 32.13 -2.96 14.17
N VAL A 114 31.43 -2.43 15.17
CA VAL A 114 30.82 -1.09 15.15
C VAL A 114 31.56 -0.19 16.15
N ILE A 115 31.91 1.01 15.70
CA ILE A 115 32.53 2.08 16.50
C ILE A 115 31.56 3.26 16.51
N SER A 116 31.15 3.73 17.67
CA SER A 116 30.40 4.97 17.81
C SER A 116 31.36 6.14 17.92
N PHE A 117 31.16 7.18 17.11
CA PHE A 117 31.95 8.41 17.14
C PHE A 117 31.03 9.62 17.33
N VAL A 118 30.97 10.17 18.55
CA VAL A 118 30.21 11.39 18.84
C VAL A 118 30.98 12.60 18.35
N THR A 119 30.44 13.30 17.35
CA THR A 119 31.12 14.43 16.71
C THR A 119 30.80 15.76 17.37
N HIS A 120 29.57 15.94 17.88
CA HIS A 120 29.12 17.17 18.54
C HIS A 120 28.24 16.86 19.75
N GLU A 121 27.08 16.23 19.56
CA GLU A 121 26.19 15.85 20.66
C GLU A 121 25.58 14.46 20.49
N ALA A 122 25.43 13.74 21.61
CA ALA A 122 24.67 12.51 21.74
C ALA A 122 23.66 12.66 22.87
N THR A 123 22.64 13.50 22.64
CA THR A 123 21.63 13.85 23.64
C THR A 123 20.39 12.96 23.54
N SER A 124 19.70 12.80 24.66
CA SER A 124 18.45 12.05 24.76
C SER A 124 18.65 10.59 24.34
N ALA A 125 17.95 10.15 23.31
CA ALA A 125 18.05 8.81 22.76
C ALA A 125 19.41 8.53 22.08
N GLY A 126 20.20 9.57 21.75
CA GLY A 126 21.57 9.42 21.23
C GLY A 126 22.53 8.69 22.18
N VAL A 127 22.25 8.71 23.50
CA VAL A 127 23.00 7.94 24.50
C VAL A 127 22.94 6.46 24.19
N LEU A 128 21.75 5.90 23.93
CA LEU A 128 21.59 4.47 23.68
C LEU A 128 22.32 4.04 22.41
N ILE A 129 22.23 4.80 21.32
CA ILE A 129 22.96 4.50 20.08
C ILE A 129 24.45 4.47 20.35
N THR A 130 24.97 5.51 21.02
CA THR A 130 26.40 5.63 21.31
C THR A 130 26.91 4.41 22.06
N ILE A 131 26.28 4.07 23.19
CA ILE A 131 26.71 2.94 24.04
C ILE A 131 26.33 1.56 23.48
N SER A 132 25.66 1.48 22.32
CA SER A 132 25.38 0.19 21.66
C SER A 132 26.59 -0.32 20.86
N ALA A 133 27.63 0.48 20.70
CA ALA A 133 28.92 0.04 20.17
C ALA A 133 29.86 -0.34 21.32
N PRO A 134 30.66 -1.42 21.19
CA PRO A 134 31.72 -1.72 22.16
C PRO A 134 32.71 -0.57 22.29
N GLU A 135 33.08 0.05 21.16
CA GLU A 135 34.03 1.16 21.08
C GLU A 135 33.27 2.49 20.94
N VAL A 136 33.48 3.41 21.88
CA VAL A 136 32.90 4.75 21.90
C VAL A 136 34.00 5.79 21.92
N VAL A 137 34.00 6.63 20.90
CA VAL A 137 34.92 7.75 20.76
C VAL A 137 34.12 9.05 20.79
N MET A 138 34.64 10.07 21.46
CA MET A 138 34.05 11.40 21.48
C MET A 138 35.01 12.43 20.87
N ALA A 139 34.49 13.46 20.21
CA ALA A 139 35.30 14.60 19.76
C ALA A 139 35.50 15.60 20.91
N PRO A 140 36.62 16.34 20.97
CA PRO A 140 36.79 17.42 21.95
C PRO A 140 35.66 18.44 21.89
N GLY A 141 35.12 18.81 23.05
CA GLY A 141 33.98 19.73 23.15
C GLY A 141 32.61 19.13 22.79
N SER A 142 32.55 17.82 22.49
CA SER A 142 31.27 17.12 22.33
C SER A 142 30.63 16.79 23.68
N THR A 143 29.33 16.48 23.66
CA THR A 143 28.55 16.14 24.87
C THR A 143 27.70 14.88 24.70
N ILE A 144 27.43 14.19 25.81
CA ILE A 144 26.56 13.00 25.87
C ILE A 144 25.72 13.02 27.15
N GLY A 145 24.44 12.64 27.05
CA GLY A 145 23.55 12.53 28.22
C GLY A 145 22.15 13.10 28.00
N ALA A 146 21.54 13.60 29.08
CA ALA A 146 20.17 14.12 29.09
C ALA A 146 19.15 13.17 28.42
N ALA A 147 19.21 11.89 28.78
CA ALA A 147 18.46 10.75 28.26
C ALA A 147 17.03 10.58 28.82
N GLU A 148 16.46 11.60 29.46
CA GLU A 148 15.10 11.51 30.04
C GLU A 148 14.04 11.35 28.93
N PRO A 149 13.15 10.35 29.01
CA PRO A 149 12.13 10.14 27.99
C PRO A 149 11.02 11.20 28.08
N ARG A 150 10.47 11.57 26.91
CA ARG A 150 9.31 12.45 26.79
C ARG A 150 8.19 11.72 26.03
N PRO A 151 6.97 11.60 26.59
CA PRO A 151 6.53 12.05 27.91
C PRO A 151 7.19 11.27 29.06
N LEU A 152 7.32 11.93 30.22
CA LEU A 152 7.85 11.33 31.43
C LEU A 152 6.74 10.57 32.16
N ASP A 153 6.64 9.28 31.88
CA ASP A 153 5.72 8.32 32.53
C ASP A 153 6.52 7.20 33.18
N GLU A 154 6.10 6.70 34.35
CA GLU A 154 6.87 5.71 35.12
C GLU A 154 7.06 4.40 34.34
N LYS A 155 6.06 3.96 33.56
CA LYS A 155 6.20 2.75 32.74
C LYS A 155 7.22 2.97 31.62
N VAL A 156 7.16 4.12 30.95
CA VAL A 156 8.08 4.48 29.88
C VAL A 156 9.51 4.62 30.41
N LEU A 157 9.68 5.33 31.53
CA LEU A 157 10.98 5.52 32.18
C LEU A 157 11.57 4.19 32.65
N SER A 158 10.79 3.35 33.34
CA SER A 158 11.25 2.04 33.81
C SER A 158 11.71 1.14 32.65
N TYR A 159 10.93 1.10 31.56
CA TYR A 159 11.31 0.37 30.35
C TYR A 159 12.57 0.95 29.69
N TRP A 160 12.66 2.27 29.56
CA TRP A 160 13.80 2.94 28.93
C TRP A 160 15.10 2.74 29.72
N LYS A 161 15.06 2.89 31.05
CA LYS A 161 16.19 2.58 31.94
C LYS A 161 16.66 1.15 31.78
N SER A 162 15.72 0.19 31.71
CA SER A 162 16.08 -1.22 31.47
C SER A 162 16.84 -1.42 30.16
N ARG A 163 16.50 -0.66 29.09
CA ARG A 163 17.23 -0.71 27.81
C ARG A 163 18.62 -0.10 27.90
N LEU A 164 18.74 1.07 28.53
CA LEU A 164 20.01 1.74 28.77
C LEU A 164 20.97 0.89 29.62
N ARG A 165 20.47 0.34 30.73
CA ARG A 165 21.22 -0.57 31.61
C ARG A 165 21.73 -1.79 30.84
N ALA A 166 20.86 -2.47 30.10
CA ALA A 166 21.22 -3.66 29.36
C ALA A 166 22.30 -3.38 28.30
N ALA A 167 22.21 -2.23 27.61
CA ALA A 167 23.24 -1.82 26.66
C ALA A 167 24.58 -1.53 27.36
N ALA A 168 24.55 -0.78 28.46
CA ALA A 168 25.73 -0.48 29.26
C ALA A 168 26.43 -1.76 29.76
N GLU A 169 25.67 -2.68 30.36
CA GLU A 169 26.17 -3.99 30.83
C GLU A 169 26.81 -4.81 29.69
N THR A 170 26.17 -4.82 28.51
CA THR A 170 26.66 -5.56 27.34
C THR A 170 27.98 -5.00 26.81
N THR A 171 28.16 -3.69 26.88
CA THR A 171 29.38 -3.00 26.40
C THR A 171 30.37 -2.65 27.50
N ASN A 172 30.22 -3.23 28.70
CA ASN A 172 31.12 -3.01 29.84
C ASN A 172 31.23 -1.54 30.28
N ARG A 173 30.11 -0.81 30.27
CA ARG A 173 29.98 0.57 30.79
C ARG A 173 29.20 0.57 32.09
N ASP A 174 29.46 1.56 32.96
CA ASP A 174 28.76 1.68 34.24
C ASP A 174 27.25 1.89 34.02
N PRO A 175 26.39 0.92 34.39
CA PRO A 175 24.97 1.04 34.14
C PRO A 175 24.31 2.14 35.00
N ILE A 176 24.85 2.43 36.20
CA ILE A 176 24.32 3.48 37.08
C ILE A 176 24.58 4.85 36.48
N LEU A 177 25.78 5.05 35.91
CA LEU A 177 26.14 6.29 35.22
C LEU A 177 25.19 6.58 34.05
N VAL A 178 24.91 5.57 33.22
CA VAL A 178 24.00 5.72 32.08
C VAL A 178 22.55 5.93 32.53
N GLU A 179 22.09 5.21 33.55
CA GLU A 179 20.73 5.43 34.07
C GLU A 179 20.53 6.83 34.65
N ALA A 180 21.55 7.41 35.28
CA ALA A 180 21.51 8.77 35.80
C ALA A 180 21.34 9.82 34.69
N MET A 181 21.67 9.50 33.43
CA MET A 181 21.36 10.36 32.29
C MET A 181 19.86 10.42 32.00
N ALA A 182 19.10 9.37 32.36
CA ALA A 182 17.66 9.25 32.07
C ALA A 182 16.75 9.50 33.28
N ASP A 183 17.27 9.32 34.50
CA ASP A 183 16.48 9.37 35.73
C ASP A 183 17.12 10.31 36.76
N ALA A 184 16.53 11.49 36.91
CA ALA A 184 16.98 12.54 37.83
C ALA A 184 16.95 12.14 39.31
N ARG A 185 16.36 10.98 39.65
CA ARG A 185 16.32 10.43 41.01
C ARG A 185 17.63 9.75 41.40
N ILE A 186 18.47 9.40 40.44
CA ILE A 186 19.75 8.73 40.69
C ILE A 186 20.80 9.79 41.01
N GLU A 187 21.43 9.65 42.17
CA GLU A 187 22.50 10.51 42.64
C GLU A 187 23.81 9.74 42.64
N ILE A 188 24.88 10.36 42.15
CA ILE A 188 26.22 9.81 42.15
C ILE A 188 27.13 10.86 42.77
N GLU A 189 27.71 10.53 43.92
CA GLU A 189 28.54 11.45 44.71
C GLU A 189 29.67 12.05 43.85
N GLY A 190 29.71 13.38 43.76
CA GLY A 190 30.71 14.11 42.97
C GLY A 190 30.49 14.12 41.45
N VAL A 191 29.41 13.51 40.94
CA VAL A 191 29.12 13.43 39.49
C VAL A 191 27.77 14.06 39.15
N VAL A 192 26.68 13.70 39.84
CA VAL A 192 25.35 14.25 39.59
C VAL A 192 24.59 14.51 40.88
N GLU A 193 24.05 15.72 41.01
CA GLU A 193 23.23 16.14 42.15
C GLU A 193 21.82 15.59 42.06
N HIS A 194 21.19 15.37 43.23
CA HIS A 194 19.80 14.93 43.31
C HIS A 194 18.85 15.87 42.55
N GLY A 195 17.97 15.28 41.74
CA GLY A 195 16.95 16.02 40.97
C GLY A 195 17.45 16.59 39.64
N ARG A 196 18.67 16.27 39.20
CA ARG A 196 19.20 16.61 37.88
C ARG A 196 19.55 15.35 37.09
N ILE A 197 19.38 15.43 35.78
CA ILE A 197 19.86 14.39 34.85
C ILE A 197 21.32 14.64 34.50
N LEU A 198 22.08 13.56 34.33
CA LEU A 198 23.48 13.63 33.97
C LEU A 198 23.66 14.02 32.50
N SER A 199 24.59 14.93 32.25
CA SER A 199 25.17 15.22 30.94
C SER A 199 26.66 15.43 31.14
N LEU A 200 27.46 14.86 30.24
CA LEU A 200 28.91 14.84 30.33
C LEU A 200 29.52 15.47 29.08
N THR A 201 30.61 16.21 29.27
CA THR A 201 31.57 16.55 28.22
C THR A 201 32.40 15.32 27.84
N ALA A 202 33.08 15.37 26.70
CA ALA A 202 34.01 14.31 26.28
C ALA A 202 35.07 13.99 27.35
N GLU A 203 35.62 15.01 28.01
CA GLU A 203 36.63 14.88 29.05
C GLU A 203 36.08 14.19 30.31
N GLU A 204 34.88 14.55 30.76
CA GLU A 204 34.23 13.92 31.91
C GLU A 204 33.80 12.48 31.58
N ALA A 205 33.29 12.26 30.36
CA ALA A 205 32.94 10.92 29.88
C ALA A 205 34.16 9.99 29.85
N LEU A 206 35.34 10.49 29.47
CA LEU A 206 36.57 9.70 29.47
C LEU A 206 37.02 9.39 30.90
N ALA A 207 36.97 10.38 31.79
CA ALA A 207 37.35 10.22 33.19
C ALA A 207 36.47 9.20 33.93
N LEU A 208 35.20 9.08 33.53
CA LEU A 208 34.22 8.15 34.11
C LEU A 208 34.11 6.82 33.34
N GLY A 209 34.95 6.60 32.32
CA GLY A 209 34.98 5.34 31.55
C GLY A 209 33.76 5.10 30.67
N LEU A 210 33.04 6.16 30.26
CA LEU A 210 31.92 6.07 29.33
C LEU A 210 32.39 6.06 27.87
N THR A 211 33.43 6.84 27.55
CA THR A 211 34.10 6.84 26.24
C THR A 211 35.51 6.28 26.39
N ASP A 212 35.97 5.58 25.36
CA ASP A 212 37.27 4.91 25.31
C ASP A 212 38.39 5.85 24.86
N ASP A 213 38.07 6.85 24.02
CA ASP A 213 39.04 7.79 23.45
C ASP A 213 38.41 9.15 23.12
N ILE A 214 39.24 10.20 23.13
CA ILE A 214 38.86 11.53 22.66
C ILE A 214 39.66 11.86 21.38
N LEU A 215 38.99 11.85 20.22
CA LEU A 215 39.62 12.04 18.91
C LEU A 215 38.88 13.11 18.11
N ALA A 216 39.62 14.12 17.64
CA ALA A 216 39.00 15.29 17.01
C ALA A 216 38.42 15.07 15.61
N THR A 217 38.83 14.01 14.91
CA THR A 217 38.48 13.81 13.50
C THR A 217 38.31 12.34 13.19
N ARG A 218 37.49 12.04 12.18
CA ARG A 218 37.36 10.69 11.60
C ARG A 218 38.72 10.11 11.24
N GLU A 219 39.63 10.90 10.68
CA GLU A 219 40.99 10.47 10.34
C GLU A 219 41.82 10.09 11.57
N ALA A 220 41.55 10.67 12.73
CA ALA A 220 42.16 10.24 13.99
C ALA A 220 41.59 8.89 14.45
N VAL A 221 40.27 8.71 14.41
CA VAL A 221 39.61 7.42 14.69
C VAL A 221 40.16 6.31 13.80
N LEU A 222 40.21 6.54 12.49
CA LEU A 222 40.75 5.58 11.53
C LEU A 222 42.20 5.21 11.80
N ARG A 223 43.01 6.11 12.38
CA ARG A 223 44.41 5.80 12.74
C ARG A 223 44.50 4.96 14.00
N VAL A 224 43.81 5.37 15.07
CA VAL A 224 43.86 4.67 16.37
C VAL A 224 43.36 3.24 16.24
N TYR A 225 42.26 3.05 15.51
CA TYR A 225 41.67 1.73 15.28
C TYR A 225 42.32 0.94 14.13
N ASN A 226 43.44 1.41 13.57
CA ASN A 226 44.17 0.76 12.47
C ASN A 226 43.30 0.45 11.25
N LEU A 227 42.48 1.43 10.85
CA LEU A 227 41.52 1.36 9.76
C LEU A 227 41.88 2.24 8.55
N LYS A 228 42.86 3.13 8.67
CA LYS A 228 43.23 4.13 7.65
C LYS A 228 43.62 3.54 6.29
N GLN A 229 44.16 2.33 6.27
CA GLN A 229 44.59 1.65 5.04
C GLN A 229 43.45 1.07 4.21
N TYR A 230 42.24 1.00 4.76
CA TYR A 230 41.08 0.44 4.06
C TYR A 230 40.30 1.53 3.33
N PRO A 231 39.68 1.20 2.18
CA PRO A 231 38.84 2.14 1.45
C PRO A 231 37.61 2.52 2.29
N LEU A 232 37.27 3.82 2.28
CA LEU A 232 36.11 4.35 2.99
C LEU A 232 34.86 4.33 2.09
N VAL A 233 33.77 3.81 2.62
CA VAL A 233 32.44 3.88 2.00
C VAL A 233 31.56 4.74 2.89
N VAL A 234 31.43 6.02 2.54
CA VAL A 234 30.55 6.95 3.25
C VAL A 234 29.18 6.90 2.60
N ILE A 235 28.17 6.48 3.36
CA ILE A 235 26.78 6.44 2.88
C ILE A 235 26.04 7.54 3.63
N TYR A 236 25.48 8.51 2.93
CA TYR A 236 24.64 9.53 3.53
C TYR A 236 23.17 9.09 3.50
N PRO A 237 22.36 9.49 4.49
CA PRO A 237 20.94 9.29 4.39
C PRO A 237 20.40 10.03 3.15
N ALA A 238 19.71 9.31 2.27
CA ALA A 238 19.15 9.91 1.06
C ALA A 238 17.99 10.83 1.42
N PHE A 239 17.73 11.87 0.62
CA PHE A 239 16.51 12.71 0.76
C PHE A 239 15.22 11.85 0.85
N PHE A 240 15.21 10.72 0.14
CA PHE A 240 14.12 9.76 0.16
C PHE A 240 13.95 9.01 1.47
N GLU A 241 14.97 8.89 2.32
CA GLU A 241 14.87 8.18 3.60
C GLU A 241 14.17 9.01 4.66
N HIS A 242 14.33 10.34 4.66
CA HIS A 242 13.50 11.23 5.47
C HIS A 242 12.03 11.23 5.02
N ILE A 243 11.78 11.23 3.71
CA ILE A 243 10.42 11.07 3.17
C ILE A 243 9.86 9.70 3.55
N ALA A 244 10.67 8.64 3.45
CA ALA A 244 10.28 7.31 3.84
C ALA A 244 9.89 7.25 5.32
N GLY A 245 10.71 7.82 6.22
CA GLY A 245 10.41 7.90 7.65
C GLY A 245 9.13 8.69 7.96
N TRP A 246 8.86 9.77 7.23
CA TRP A 246 7.61 10.53 7.37
C TRP A 246 6.39 9.73 6.88
N VAL A 247 6.54 9.06 5.73
CA VAL A 247 5.47 8.26 5.12
C VAL A 247 5.14 7.02 5.94
N THR A 248 6.15 6.34 6.51
CA THR A 248 5.96 5.12 7.30
C THR A 248 5.36 5.37 8.67
N HIS A 249 5.16 6.64 9.07
CA HIS A 249 4.51 6.94 10.33
C HIS A 249 3.10 6.35 10.40
N PRO A 250 2.71 5.58 11.43
CA PRO A 250 1.45 4.83 11.44
C PRO A 250 0.21 5.68 11.15
N ILE A 251 0.16 6.90 11.69
CA ILE A 251 -0.92 7.85 11.40
C ILE A 251 -0.89 8.31 9.93
N ILE A 252 0.29 8.60 9.37
CA ILE A 252 0.45 9.08 7.99
C ILE A 252 0.19 7.94 7.00
N SER A 253 0.77 6.76 7.22
CA SER A 253 0.49 5.52 6.49
C SER A 253 -1.01 5.22 6.46
N SER A 254 -1.66 5.25 7.62
CA SER A 254 -3.11 5.02 7.75
C SER A 254 -3.92 6.07 6.99
N LEU A 255 -3.53 7.34 7.07
CA LEU A 255 -4.18 8.43 6.35
C LEU A 255 -4.01 8.30 4.84
N LEU A 256 -2.79 8.04 4.35
CA LEU A 256 -2.50 7.83 2.93
C LEU A 256 -3.31 6.67 2.38
N PHE A 257 -3.36 5.54 3.09
CA PHE A 257 -4.17 4.39 2.67
C PHE A 257 -5.67 4.72 2.70
N SER A 258 -6.15 5.42 3.74
CA SER A 258 -7.56 5.79 3.86
C SER A 258 -8.01 6.78 2.80
N VAL A 259 -7.19 7.80 2.49
CA VAL A 259 -7.44 8.75 1.41
C VAL A 259 -7.36 8.03 0.05
N GLY A 260 -6.38 7.13 -0.11
CA GLY A 260 -6.20 6.30 -1.29
C GLY A 260 -7.44 5.46 -1.63
N SER A 261 -7.87 4.66 -0.66
CA SER A 261 -9.06 3.81 -0.76
C SER A 261 -10.34 4.62 -0.98
N LEU A 262 -10.55 5.69 -0.19
CA LEU A 262 -11.71 6.59 -0.34
C LEU A 262 -11.79 7.20 -1.74
N ALA A 263 -10.66 7.70 -2.26
CA ALA A 263 -10.63 8.35 -3.57
C ALA A 263 -10.94 7.37 -4.71
N ILE A 264 -10.48 6.11 -4.61
CA ILE A 264 -10.85 5.04 -5.54
C ILE A 264 -12.34 4.72 -5.42
N THR A 265 -12.87 4.56 -4.22
CA THR A 265 -14.31 4.33 -3.99
C THR A 265 -15.16 5.46 -4.58
N MET A 266 -14.75 6.72 -4.38
CA MET A 266 -15.40 7.88 -4.95
C MET A 266 -15.34 7.89 -6.48
N ALA A 267 -14.20 7.51 -7.08
CA ALA A 267 -14.06 7.40 -8.54
C ALA A 267 -15.10 6.45 -9.13
N VAL A 268 -15.25 5.27 -8.52
CA VAL A 268 -16.20 4.24 -8.96
C VAL A 268 -17.65 4.70 -8.80
N MET A 269 -17.99 5.29 -7.66
CA MET A 269 -19.39 5.65 -7.36
C MET A 269 -19.87 6.90 -8.09
N THR A 270 -19.01 7.92 -8.22
CA THR A 270 -19.39 9.22 -8.79
C THR A 270 -19.08 9.34 -10.28
N GLY A 271 -18.25 8.46 -10.82
CA GLY A 271 -17.76 8.54 -12.19
C GLY A 271 -16.71 9.65 -12.40
N CYS A 272 -16.26 10.35 -11.36
CA CYS A 272 -15.26 11.42 -11.44
C CYS A 272 -13.81 10.91 -11.55
N TRP A 273 -13.58 9.90 -12.40
CA TRP A 273 -12.30 9.20 -12.57
C TRP A 273 -11.12 10.14 -12.82
N ALA A 274 -11.30 11.22 -13.58
CA ALA A 274 -10.22 12.13 -13.95
C ALA A 274 -9.58 12.88 -12.76
N ILE A 275 -10.30 13.03 -11.64
CA ILE A 275 -9.82 13.79 -10.47
C ILE A 275 -9.55 12.85 -9.30
N THR A 276 -10.51 11.97 -8.97
CA THR A 276 -10.40 11.16 -7.76
C THR A 276 -9.48 9.96 -7.94
N ALA A 277 -9.39 9.36 -9.13
CA ALA A 277 -8.50 8.22 -9.34
C ALA A 277 -6.99 8.58 -9.25
N PRO A 278 -6.51 9.71 -9.84
CA PRO A 278 -5.13 10.13 -9.64
C PRO A 278 -4.77 10.43 -8.17
N ILE A 279 -5.68 11.07 -7.41
CA ILE A 279 -5.47 11.31 -5.98
C ILE A 279 -5.31 9.98 -5.24
N GLY A 280 -6.19 9.02 -5.52
CA GLY A 280 -6.12 7.70 -4.92
C GLY A 280 -4.83 6.96 -5.27
N MET A 281 -4.44 7.00 -6.54
CA MET A 281 -3.21 6.39 -7.04
C MET A 281 -1.97 7.00 -6.40
N VAL A 282 -1.87 8.34 -6.34
CA VAL A 282 -0.72 9.02 -5.73
C VAL A 282 -0.64 8.68 -4.24
N ALA A 283 -1.75 8.69 -3.51
CA ALA A 283 -1.76 8.35 -2.09
C ALA A 283 -1.30 6.90 -1.84
N LEU A 284 -1.74 5.95 -2.66
CA LEU A 284 -1.32 4.54 -2.55
C LEU A 284 0.12 4.32 -3.02
N LEU A 285 0.57 5.01 -4.07
CA LEU A 285 1.97 4.99 -4.51
C LEU A 285 2.90 5.58 -3.46
N LEU A 286 2.49 6.66 -2.78
CA LEU A 286 3.23 7.20 -1.65
C LEU A 286 3.27 6.18 -0.51
N PHE A 287 2.14 5.57 -0.15
CA PHE A 287 2.08 4.51 0.87
C PHE A 287 3.08 3.38 0.54
N PHE A 288 2.93 2.68 -0.60
CA PHE A 288 3.81 1.55 -0.92
C PHE A 288 5.26 2.00 -1.19
N GLY A 289 5.45 3.15 -1.85
CA GLY A 289 6.77 3.69 -2.17
C GLY A 289 7.56 4.07 -0.92
N GLY A 290 6.93 4.72 0.06
CA GLY A 290 7.60 5.06 1.32
C GLY A 290 8.05 3.82 2.10
N HIS A 291 7.24 2.76 2.12
CA HIS A 291 7.62 1.50 2.77
C HIS A 291 8.71 0.73 1.99
N LEU A 292 8.73 0.83 0.66
CA LEU A 292 9.80 0.31 -0.19
C LEU A 292 11.13 1.05 0.07
N PHE A 293 11.11 2.39 0.09
CA PHE A 293 12.31 3.20 0.37
C PHE A 293 12.80 3.08 1.80
N ALA A 294 11.90 2.86 2.77
CA ALA A 294 12.26 2.55 4.15
C ALA A 294 12.92 1.16 4.29
N GLY A 295 12.93 0.34 3.23
CA GLY A 295 13.46 -1.02 3.26
C GLY A 295 12.61 -1.99 4.09
N LEU A 296 11.36 -1.62 4.41
CA LEU A 296 10.40 -2.50 5.08
C LEU A 296 9.84 -3.56 4.13
N VAL A 297 9.88 -3.27 2.83
CA VAL A 297 9.15 -3.97 1.79
C VAL A 297 10.04 -4.08 0.54
N GLY A 298 10.07 -5.25 -0.11
CA GLY A 298 10.72 -5.40 -1.41
C GLY A 298 9.78 -5.18 -2.60
N TRP A 299 10.32 -5.23 -3.82
CA TRP A 299 9.57 -5.05 -5.06
C TRP A 299 8.46 -6.09 -5.24
N GLU A 300 8.60 -7.27 -4.64
CA GLU A 300 7.65 -8.37 -4.68
C GLU A 300 6.26 -8.00 -4.16
N ILE A 301 6.17 -7.22 -3.08
CA ILE A 301 4.89 -6.81 -2.48
C ILE A 301 4.23 -5.72 -3.34
N LEU A 302 5.01 -4.81 -3.91
CA LEU A 302 4.49 -3.82 -4.87
C LEU A 302 3.96 -4.50 -6.14
N LEU A 303 4.70 -5.48 -6.67
CA LEU A 303 4.27 -6.27 -7.82
C LEU A 303 3.02 -7.09 -7.51
N LEU A 304 2.91 -7.67 -6.30
CA LEU A 304 1.71 -8.35 -5.83
C LEU A 304 0.51 -7.40 -5.80
N PHE A 305 0.66 -6.18 -5.27
CA PHE A 305 -0.41 -5.18 -5.24
C PHE A 305 -0.89 -4.81 -6.66
N VAL A 306 0.04 -4.52 -7.57
CA VAL A 306 -0.26 -4.20 -8.97
C VAL A 306 -0.93 -5.37 -9.68
N ALA A 307 -0.43 -6.60 -9.49
CA ALA A 307 -1.04 -7.81 -10.03
C ALA A 307 -2.45 -8.04 -9.49
N SER A 308 -2.68 -7.72 -8.21
CA SER A 308 -4.00 -7.84 -7.57
C SER A 308 -5.02 -6.85 -8.16
N ILE A 309 -4.59 -5.61 -8.48
CA ILE A 309 -5.41 -4.67 -9.23
C ILE A 309 -5.72 -5.20 -10.64
N ALA A 310 -4.72 -5.76 -11.32
CA ALA A 310 -4.92 -6.33 -12.65
C ALA A 310 -5.94 -7.48 -12.64
N LEU A 311 -5.94 -8.33 -11.60
CA LEU A 311 -6.94 -9.38 -11.41
C LEU A 311 -8.35 -8.82 -11.19
N LEU A 312 -8.48 -7.76 -10.39
CA LEU A 312 -9.77 -7.06 -10.22
C LEU A 312 -10.29 -6.47 -11.54
N ILE A 313 -9.40 -5.91 -12.36
CA ILE A 313 -9.77 -5.38 -13.69
C ILE A 313 -10.16 -6.53 -14.63
N ALA A 314 -9.43 -7.64 -14.61
CA ALA A 314 -9.71 -8.81 -15.45
C ALA A 314 -11.09 -9.43 -15.17
N GLU A 315 -11.54 -9.43 -13.91
CA GLU A 315 -12.88 -9.86 -13.50
C GLU A 315 -14.00 -9.09 -14.25
N LEU A 316 -13.77 -7.82 -14.62
CA LEU A 316 -14.75 -7.03 -15.38
C LEU A 316 -14.99 -7.55 -16.80
N PHE A 317 -14.05 -8.33 -17.35
CA PHE A 317 -14.13 -8.91 -18.69
C PHE A 317 -14.51 -10.40 -18.67
N VAL A 318 -14.20 -11.11 -17.58
CA VAL A 318 -14.48 -12.54 -17.41
C VAL A 318 -15.30 -12.72 -16.14
N PRO A 319 -16.64 -12.63 -16.23
CA PRO A 319 -17.51 -12.79 -15.07
C PRO A 319 -17.36 -14.19 -14.47
N GLY A 320 -16.93 -14.30 -13.22
CA GLY A 320 -16.78 -15.58 -12.55
C GLY A 320 -16.56 -15.51 -11.03
N GLY A 321 -16.32 -14.33 -10.47
CA GLY A 321 -16.09 -14.04 -9.06
C GLY A 321 -14.70 -14.45 -8.54
N ILE A 322 -14.07 -15.45 -9.15
CA ILE A 322 -12.80 -16.02 -8.69
C ILE A 322 -11.65 -15.01 -8.83
N LEU A 323 -11.55 -14.31 -9.97
CA LEU A 323 -10.47 -13.33 -10.18
C LEU A 323 -10.67 -12.13 -9.24
N GLY A 324 -11.92 -11.72 -9.03
CA GLY A 324 -12.31 -10.72 -8.04
C GLY A 324 -11.87 -11.07 -6.63
N LEU A 325 -12.15 -12.30 -6.17
CA LEU A 325 -11.76 -12.78 -4.84
C LEU A 325 -10.24 -12.88 -4.68
N LEU A 326 -9.54 -13.40 -5.69
CA LEU A 326 -8.07 -13.49 -5.67
C LEU A 326 -7.42 -12.10 -5.67
N GLY A 327 -7.93 -11.16 -6.47
CA GLY A 327 -7.47 -9.77 -6.49
C GLY A 327 -7.72 -9.07 -5.15
N ALA A 328 -8.91 -9.22 -4.56
CA ALA A 328 -9.20 -8.65 -3.24
C ALA A 328 -8.31 -9.24 -2.14
N GLY A 329 -8.13 -10.58 -2.13
CA GLY A 329 -7.24 -11.26 -1.19
C GLY A 329 -5.77 -10.83 -1.35
N GLY A 330 -5.30 -10.66 -2.58
CA GLY A 330 -3.95 -10.19 -2.88
C GLY A 330 -3.71 -8.74 -2.45
N ILE A 331 -4.71 -7.85 -2.59
CA ILE A 331 -4.64 -6.49 -2.03
C ILE A 331 -4.50 -6.54 -0.51
N ILE A 332 -5.37 -7.30 0.17
CA ILE A 332 -5.31 -7.46 1.63
C ILE A 332 -3.94 -7.98 2.07
N ALA A 333 -3.43 -9.03 1.42
CA ALA A 333 -2.13 -9.60 1.71
C ALA A 333 -1.00 -8.58 1.49
N SER A 334 -1.01 -7.85 0.36
CA SER A 334 0.00 -6.84 0.06
C SER A 334 0.06 -5.73 1.10
N ILE A 335 -1.08 -5.31 1.66
CA ILE A 335 -1.13 -4.24 2.67
C ILE A 335 -0.64 -4.75 4.03
N ILE A 336 -1.06 -5.96 4.42
CA ILE A 336 -0.59 -6.58 5.68
C ILE A 336 0.91 -6.81 5.64
N MET A 337 1.44 -7.28 4.50
CA MET A 337 2.88 -7.50 4.32
C MET A 337 3.66 -6.20 4.12
N ALA A 338 3.02 -5.13 3.63
CA ALA A 338 3.68 -3.84 3.47
C ALA A 338 3.88 -3.10 4.81
N ALA A 339 3.03 -3.37 5.79
CA ALA A 339 3.07 -2.72 7.10
C ALA A 339 4.24 -3.24 7.97
N PRO A 340 4.79 -2.41 8.88
CA PRO A 340 5.83 -2.83 9.82
C PRO A 340 5.44 -4.05 10.67
N SER A 341 4.16 -4.17 11.00
CA SER A 341 3.59 -5.31 11.72
C SER A 341 2.23 -5.72 11.12
N PRO A 342 1.84 -7.01 11.24
CA PRO A 342 0.51 -7.46 10.79
C PRO A 342 -0.64 -6.70 11.48
N GLN A 343 -0.44 -6.30 12.74
CA GLN A 343 -1.39 -5.51 13.51
C GLN A 343 -1.57 -4.11 12.91
N GLU A 344 -0.48 -3.44 12.54
CA GLU A 344 -0.55 -2.15 11.84
C GLU A 344 -1.19 -2.28 10.47
N GLY A 345 -0.87 -3.33 9.71
CA GLY A 345 -1.52 -3.61 8.43
C GLY A 345 -3.03 -3.77 8.57
N ALA A 346 -3.48 -4.46 9.63
CA ALA A 346 -4.90 -4.59 9.96
C ALA A 346 -5.54 -3.25 10.35
N ILE A 347 -4.80 -2.38 11.07
CA ILE A 347 -5.26 -1.03 11.41
C ILE A 347 -5.41 -0.18 10.14
N TYR A 348 -4.45 -0.22 9.21
CA TYR A 348 -4.52 0.52 7.95
C TYR A 348 -5.72 0.06 7.11
N LEU A 349 -5.89 -1.26 6.96
CA LEU A 349 -7.05 -1.84 6.27
C LEU A 349 -8.37 -1.45 6.93
N GLY A 350 -8.47 -1.58 8.25
CA GLY A 350 -9.67 -1.25 9.01
C GLY A 350 -10.04 0.23 8.91
N ALA A 351 -9.07 1.12 9.11
CA ALA A 351 -9.26 2.57 8.99
C ALA A 351 -9.69 2.94 7.57
N GLY A 352 -8.98 2.45 6.55
CA GLY A 352 -9.31 2.73 5.15
C GLY A 352 -10.67 2.19 4.74
N PHE A 353 -11.04 0.99 5.21
CA PHE A 353 -12.37 0.42 4.99
C PHE A 353 -13.47 1.28 5.62
N VAL A 354 -13.33 1.66 6.90
CA VAL A 354 -14.30 2.51 7.60
C VAL A 354 -14.46 3.86 6.90
N VAL A 355 -13.35 4.53 6.57
CA VAL A 355 -13.36 5.81 5.87
C VAL A 355 -14.02 5.67 4.48
N SER A 356 -13.70 4.61 3.75
CA SER A 356 -14.28 4.33 2.42
C SER A 356 -15.78 4.04 2.50
N VAL A 357 -16.24 3.28 3.50
CA VAL A 357 -17.67 3.00 3.72
C VAL A 357 -18.44 4.26 4.10
N ILE A 358 -17.90 5.08 5.03
CA ILE A 358 -18.51 6.37 5.39
C ILE A 358 -18.59 7.26 4.14
N GLY A 359 -17.50 7.35 3.38
CA GLY A 359 -17.45 8.07 2.12
C GLY A 359 -18.49 7.57 1.12
N ALA A 360 -18.62 6.25 0.94
CA ALA A 360 -19.59 5.64 0.06
C ALA A 360 -21.03 5.97 0.48
N VAL A 361 -21.35 5.88 1.76
CA VAL A 361 -22.68 6.23 2.30
C VAL A 361 -22.98 7.71 2.08
N VAL A 362 -22.00 8.60 2.34
CA VAL A 362 -22.15 10.04 2.10
C VAL A 362 -22.34 10.33 0.61
N ALA A 363 -21.54 9.72 -0.27
CA ALA A 363 -21.68 9.85 -1.71
C ALA A 363 -23.04 9.35 -2.20
N ALA A 364 -23.49 8.18 -1.74
CA ALA A 364 -24.80 7.64 -2.07
C ALA A 364 -25.94 8.57 -1.61
N LYS A 365 -25.87 9.13 -0.41
CA LYS A 365 -26.85 10.11 0.08
C LYS A 365 -26.81 11.43 -0.69
N ALA A 366 -25.63 11.92 -1.04
CA ALA A 366 -25.46 13.13 -1.83
C ALA A 366 -25.98 12.95 -3.27
N MET A 367 -25.73 11.79 -3.88
CA MET A 367 -26.22 11.43 -5.21
C MET A 367 -27.73 11.14 -5.21
N GLY A 368 -28.26 10.49 -4.18
CA GLY A 368 -29.71 10.32 -3.99
C GLY A 368 -30.47 11.65 -3.80
N ARG A 369 -29.77 12.71 -3.41
CA ARG A 369 -30.27 14.10 -3.40
C ARG A 369 -30.00 14.86 -4.71
N SER A 370 -29.19 14.32 -5.62
CA SER A 370 -28.91 14.93 -6.91
C SER A 370 -30.07 14.66 -7.87
N ARG A 371 -30.64 15.73 -8.45
CA ARG A 371 -31.80 15.74 -9.38
C ARG A 371 -31.65 14.86 -10.64
N ILE A 372 -30.47 14.27 -10.85
CA ILE A 372 -30.15 13.37 -11.96
C ILE A 372 -30.50 11.92 -11.61
N PHE A 373 -30.34 11.51 -10.35
CA PHE A 373 -30.70 10.15 -9.90
C PHE A 373 -32.22 9.99 -9.77
N SER A 374 -32.95 11.06 -9.44
CA SER A 374 -34.42 11.10 -9.50
C SER A 374 -35.00 11.05 -10.92
N ARG A 375 -34.16 11.13 -11.97
CA ARG A 375 -34.56 10.92 -13.37
C ARG A 375 -34.16 9.55 -13.92
N LEU A 376 -33.28 8.82 -13.23
CA LEU A 376 -32.78 7.50 -13.61
C LEU A 376 -33.36 6.38 -12.75
N VAL A 377 -33.67 6.67 -11.50
CA VAL A 377 -34.59 5.85 -10.70
C VAL A 377 -35.99 6.22 -11.17
N LEU A 378 -36.64 5.28 -11.87
CA LEU A 378 -38.07 5.36 -12.12
C LEU A 378 -38.76 5.36 -10.74
N GLN A 379 -39.11 6.54 -10.23
CA GLN A 379 -40.01 6.70 -9.08
C GLN A 379 -41.46 6.40 -9.49
N HIS A 380 -41.66 5.34 -10.26
CA HIS A 380 -42.92 4.66 -10.36
C HIS A 380 -42.69 3.34 -9.64
N GLU A 381 -42.89 3.36 -8.33
CA GLU A 381 -43.69 2.28 -7.75
C GLU A 381 -44.90 2.16 -8.67
N GLU A 382 -45.00 1.08 -9.44
CA GLU A 382 -46.30 0.61 -9.88
C GLU A 382 -47.06 0.19 -8.62
N SER A 383 -47.51 1.18 -7.86
CA SER A 383 -48.63 1.01 -6.98
C SER A 383 -49.81 0.73 -7.89
N VAL A 384 -50.51 -0.36 -7.60
CA VAL A 384 -51.68 -0.90 -8.30
C VAL A 384 -52.88 0.08 -8.29
N ASP A 385 -52.67 1.33 -7.87
CA ASP A 385 -53.67 2.36 -7.64
C ASP A 385 -53.67 3.47 -8.71
N SER A 386 -52.86 3.34 -9.76
CA SER A 386 -52.82 4.31 -10.87
C SER A 386 -52.94 3.66 -12.26
N GLY A 387 -53.95 2.80 -12.44
CA GLY A 387 -54.74 2.74 -13.67
C GLY A 387 -54.03 2.63 -15.03
N TYR A 388 -52.84 2.03 -15.11
CA TYR A 388 -52.15 1.75 -16.37
C TYR A 388 -52.33 0.28 -16.75
N THR A 389 -53.45 -0.05 -17.38
CA THR A 389 -53.55 -1.27 -18.19
C THR A 389 -53.08 -0.92 -19.61
N ALA A 390 -51.98 -1.54 -20.06
CA ALA A 390 -51.42 -1.38 -21.40
C ALA A 390 -52.27 -2.00 -22.53
N VAL A 391 -53.59 -2.08 -22.35
CA VAL A 391 -54.56 -2.49 -23.34
C VAL A 391 -55.78 -1.59 -23.12
N PRO A 392 -56.27 -0.83 -24.12
CA PRO A 392 -57.47 -0.02 -23.94
C PRO A 392 -58.58 -0.95 -23.43
N GLU A 393 -59.08 -0.69 -22.21
CA GLU A 393 -60.26 -1.36 -21.70
C GLU A 393 -61.39 -1.08 -22.69
N ARG A 394 -61.72 -2.08 -23.51
CA ARG A 394 -62.85 -2.02 -24.44
C ARG A 394 -64.17 -2.22 -23.70
N SER A 395 -64.33 -1.53 -22.58
CA SER A 395 -65.53 -1.54 -21.75
C SER A 395 -66.73 -0.95 -22.50
N ASP A 396 -66.50 -0.19 -23.57
CA ASP A 396 -67.49 0.25 -24.55
C ASP A 396 -68.22 -0.91 -25.26
N LEU A 397 -67.58 -2.08 -25.37
CA LEU A 397 -68.19 -3.25 -26.01
C LEU A 397 -69.18 -3.99 -25.11
N VAL A 398 -69.19 -3.75 -23.79
CA VAL A 398 -70.07 -4.48 -22.85
C VAL A 398 -71.54 -4.21 -23.16
N GLY A 399 -72.33 -5.27 -23.32
CA GLY A 399 -73.74 -5.19 -23.71
C GLY A 399 -73.99 -5.01 -25.21
N MET A 400 -72.95 -4.85 -26.03
CA MET A 400 -73.12 -4.83 -27.49
C MET A 400 -73.47 -6.21 -28.02
N ILE A 401 -74.34 -6.22 -29.02
CA ILE A 401 -74.74 -7.41 -29.77
C ILE A 401 -73.96 -7.46 -31.09
N GLY A 402 -73.32 -8.58 -31.34
CA GLY A 402 -72.52 -8.81 -32.53
C GLY A 402 -72.78 -10.17 -33.15
N ARG A 403 -72.08 -10.44 -34.25
CA ARG A 403 -72.20 -11.69 -35.01
C ARG A 403 -70.87 -12.43 -35.00
N VAL A 404 -70.92 -13.73 -34.73
CA VAL A 404 -69.74 -14.60 -34.75
C VAL A 404 -69.26 -14.81 -36.19
N ILE A 405 -68.00 -14.49 -36.48
CA ILE A 405 -67.36 -14.64 -37.80
C ILE A 405 -66.63 -15.98 -37.93
N THR A 406 -65.97 -16.43 -36.86
CA THR A 406 -65.35 -17.75 -36.77
C THR A 406 -65.93 -18.53 -35.59
N PRO A 407 -66.18 -19.85 -35.72
CA PRO A 407 -66.79 -20.63 -34.64
C PRO A 407 -65.96 -20.53 -33.34
N LEU A 408 -66.61 -20.26 -32.21
CA LEU A 408 -65.92 -20.02 -30.95
C LEU A 408 -65.73 -21.32 -30.15
N ARG A 409 -64.46 -21.78 -29.99
CA ARG A 409 -64.09 -23.02 -29.26
C ARG A 409 -62.81 -22.89 -28.40
N PRO A 410 -62.84 -22.25 -27.22
CA PRO A 410 -63.78 -21.21 -26.79
C PRO A 410 -63.42 -19.84 -27.40
N VAL A 411 -62.30 -19.73 -28.13
CA VAL A 411 -61.81 -18.49 -28.75
C VAL A 411 -62.21 -18.44 -30.23
N GLY A 412 -62.50 -17.24 -30.72
CA GLY A 412 -62.63 -16.92 -32.14
C GLY A 412 -62.96 -15.44 -32.32
N ILE A 413 -63.51 -15.06 -33.48
CA ILE A 413 -63.69 -13.66 -33.86
C ILE A 413 -65.19 -13.37 -33.96
N ALA A 414 -65.63 -12.28 -33.35
CA ALA A 414 -66.96 -11.72 -33.53
C ALA A 414 -66.87 -10.26 -33.99
N GLU A 415 -67.87 -9.83 -34.76
CA GLU A 415 -67.97 -8.49 -35.31
C GLU A 415 -69.04 -7.70 -34.54
N PHE A 416 -68.64 -6.54 -34.02
CA PHE A 416 -69.48 -5.59 -33.28
C PHE A 416 -69.31 -4.22 -33.94
N SER A 417 -70.41 -3.61 -34.39
CA SER A 417 -70.41 -2.24 -34.96
C SER A 417 -69.27 -1.99 -35.98
N ASP A 418 -69.13 -2.90 -36.96
CA ASP A 418 -68.11 -2.91 -38.02
C ASP A 418 -66.65 -3.11 -37.58
N SER A 419 -66.40 -3.49 -36.32
CA SER A 419 -65.07 -3.90 -35.82
C SER A 419 -65.03 -5.40 -35.51
N ARG A 420 -63.99 -6.08 -36.02
CA ARG A 420 -63.69 -7.47 -35.67
C ARG A 420 -62.88 -7.52 -34.38
N VAL A 421 -63.30 -8.35 -33.44
CA VAL A 421 -62.71 -8.45 -32.10
C VAL A 421 -62.52 -9.93 -31.76
N ASP A 422 -61.37 -10.25 -31.17
CA ASP A 422 -61.12 -11.57 -30.59
C ASP A 422 -61.95 -11.74 -29.31
N VAL A 423 -62.80 -12.75 -29.31
CA VAL A 423 -63.74 -13.02 -28.21
C VAL A 423 -63.59 -14.44 -27.69
N VAL A 424 -63.96 -14.63 -26.44
CA VAL A 424 -63.91 -15.92 -25.75
C VAL A 424 -65.29 -16.25 -25.17
N THR A 425 -65.75 -17.48 -25.33
CA THR A 425 -66.99 -17.96 -24.71
C THR A 425 -66.73 -18.48 -23.30
N ASP A 426 -67.74 -18.41 -22.43
CA ASP A 426 -67.76 -19.08 -21.11
C ASP A 426 -68.03 -20.59 -21.26
N GLY A 427 -67.24 -21.27 -22.11
CA GLY A 427 -67.23 -22.73 -22.25
C GLY A 427 -68.27 -23.33 -23.21
N GLU A 428 -69.21 -22.55 -23.73
CA GLU A 428 -70.15 -23.02 -24.77
C GLU A 428 -69.54 -22.92 -26.17
N PHE A 429 -69.79 -23.93 -27.00
CA PHE A 429 -69.50 -23.85 -28.44
C PHE A 429 -70.53 -22.96 -29.13
N ILE A 430 -70.06 -21.94 -29.85
CA ILE A 430 -70.92 -21.04 -30.62
C ILE A 430 -70.55 -21.10 -32.10
N ASP A 431 -71.50 -21.49 -32.95
CA ASP A 431 -71.32 -21.56 -34.40
C ASP A 431 -71.17 -20.18 -35.04
N LYS A 432 -70.51 -20.16 -36.20
CA LYS A 432 -70.46 -19.00 -37.09
C LYS A 432 -71.87 -18.49 -37.40
N ASP A 433 -71.99 -17.18 -37.59
CA ASP A 433 -73.22 -16.44 -37.87
C ASP A 433 -74.26 -16.43 -36.73
N THR A 434 -73.89 -16.92 -35.54
CA THR A 434 -74.71 -16.79 -34.33
C THR A 434 -74.59 -15.38 -33.74
N VAL A 435 -75.70 -14.87 -33.22
CA VAL A 435 -75.76 -13.58 -32.50
C VAL A 435 -75.30 -13.75 -31.05
N VAL A 436 -74.32 -12.95 -30.64
CA VAL A 436 -73.72 -12.98 -29.31
C VAL A 436 -73.71 -11.59 -28.67
N GLU A 437 -73.79 -11.57 -27.35
CA GLU A 437 -73.70 -10.35 -26.53
C GLU A 437 -72.42 -10.41 -25.69
N VAL A 438 -71.72 -9.28 -25.59
CA VAL A 438 -70.56 -9.14 -24.71
C VAL A 438 -71.03 -9.07 -23.25
N ARG A 439 -70.67 -10.09 -22.47
CA ARG A 439 -71.04 -10.22 -21.05
C ARG A 439 -70.12 -9.40 -20.15
N LYS A 440 -68.81 -9.45 -20.41
CA LYS A 440 -67.78 -8.76 -19.63
C LYS A 440 -66.51 -8.59 -20.44
N VAL A 441 -65.71 -7.59 -20.10
CA VAL A 441 -64.38 -7.37 -20.65
C VAL A 441 -63.39 -7.38 -19.49
N GLU A 442 -62.41 -8.28 -19.53
CA GLU A 442 -61.35 -8.44 -18.53
C GLU A 442 -60.01 -8.13 -19.19
N GLY A 443 -59.55 -6.88 -19.09
CA GLY A 443 -58.36 -6.40 -19.80
C GLY A 443 -58.49 -6.56 -21.31
N ALA A 444 -57.63 -7.38 -21.92
CA ALA A 444 -57.66 -7.68 -23.36
C ALA A 444 -58.71 -8.73 -23.77
N ARG A 445 -59.37 -9.39 -22.80
CA ARG A 445 -60.25 -10.53 -23.04
C ARG A 445 -61.71 -10.10 -23.07
N VAL A 446 -62.37 -10.20 -24.23
CA VAL A 446 -63.80 -9.94 -24.39
C VAL A 446 -64.59 -11.25 -24.26
N VAL A 447 -65.42 -11.36 -23.24
CA VAL A 447 -66.20 -12.58 -22.96
C VAL A 447 -67.62 -12.43 -23.51
N VAL A 448 -68.04 -13.37 -24.35
CA VAL A 448 -69.35 -13.34 -25.04
C VAL A 448 -70.22 -14.54 -24.70
N ARG A 449 -71.54 -14.34 -24.77
CA ARG A 449 -72.55 -15.39 -24.61
C ARG A 449 -73.57 -15.34 -25.75
N ARG A 450 -74.21 -16.48 -26.04
CA ARG A 450 -75.30 -16.55 -27.01
C ARG A 450 -76.51 -15.74 -26.52
N VAL A 451 -77.07 -14.88 -27.36
CA VAL A 451 -78.31 -14.17 -27.05
C VAL A 451 -79.47 -15.15 -27.15
N ARG A 452 -80.12 -15.46 -26.02
CA ARG A 452 -81.39 -16.19 -26.01
C ARG A 452 -82.51 -15.21 -26.32
N ARG A 453 -83.24 -15.44 -27.42
CA ARG A 453 -84.45 -14.69 -27.74
C ARG A 453 -85.53 -15.16 -26.75
N ASN A 454 -85.84 -14.36 -25.73
CA ASN A 454 -87.06 -14.57 -24.96
C ASN A 454 -88.23 -14.32 -25.92
N GLY A 455 -89.06 -15.36 -26.09
CA GLY A 455 -90.25 -15.32 -26.94
C GLY A 455 -91.32 -14.39 -26.42
#